data_AF-A0A6L8Q6Y0-F1
#
_entry.id   AF-A0A6L8Q6Y0-F1
#
_cell.length_a   1.000
_cell.length_b   1.000
_cell.length_c   1.000
_cell.angle_alpha   90.00
_cell.angle_beta   90.00
_cell.angle_gamma   90.00
#
_symmetry.space_group_name_H-M   'P 1'
#
loop_
_entity.id
_entity.type
_entity.pdbx_description
1 polymer ?
#
loop_
_entity_poly.entity_id
_entity_poly.type
_entity_poly.pdbx_seq_one_letter_code
_entity_poly.pdbx_strand_id
1 'polypeptide(L)'
;MIDGTARGYYSSGTFKKGETAEFEITVTNTGNTTQTNVTVAEMPGAEIVAGTSYDIVDGKAVIASMAPGDEVTVKATYTVTQADVDKGGLKNVATVDGAGTDPEPEVEIPTKFSFEVSQPESLVYDGQPHYQEVNVTDKTTGATLTENVHYTLEYSENVTDAGEKTVTITGIGDYTGVIDRTYQIEPRPYTVTTYDALKSYDGTPLTDARVDVDLVAGETVTATATGSITEVGTADNTYSIVWNGTAKEGNYVLASETLGVLEVVNASYAISANGYSGLYDGSAHGIIVNAPSDATVTYTNANAFTEAGTYTVGYTVTRPNYETITGSAQVVITPRPVTIVVDSATKVLGTADPAFTGSVSAATPLVSSDDLGTITFYRTNAAQAVGTYADVLSARYSANPNYRVTVVPGDFSITTPAPLPVVPTAPVTPAAVTPATPAAPATPAPATPAPATETIEDDATPQAATPTANESETIDDEATPMGAFDEPHCWVHWVMLLGILLTAVYGIVVVRRRLHLADDVDDYEKQVLGIEDEQAETVPATGHQAL
;
A
#
# COMPACT_ATOMS: atom_id res chain seq x y z
N MET A 1 13.13 53.33 84.26
CA MET A 1 13.03 51.98 83.68
C MET A 1 14.40 51.69 83.12
N ILE A 2 14.93 50.49 83.35
CA ILE A 2 16.13 50.02 82.68
C ILE A 2 15.61 49.18 81.52
N ASP A 3 16.12 49.43 80.33
CA ASP A 3 15.87 48.58 79.18
C ASP A 3 17.21 47.96 78.80
N GLY A 4 17.31 46.65 78.95
CA GLY A 4 18.44 45.87 78.49
C GLY A 4 18.15 45.37 77.08
N THR A 5 18.87 45.85 76.08
CA THR A 5 18.85 45.22 74.76
C THR A 5 20.10 44.36 74.63
N ALA A 6 19.97 43.04 74.73
CA ALA A 6 21.08 42.18 74.33
C ALA A 6 21.18 42.14 72.80
N ARG A 7 22.38 42.35 72.27
CA ARG A 7 22.69 42.25 70.85
C ARG A 7 23.88 41.31 70.70
N GLY A 8 23.59 40.04 70.43
CA GLY A 8 24.63 39.12 69.99
C GLY A 8 25.22 39.59 68.66
N TYR A 9 26.51 39.92 68.64
CA TYR A 9 27.25 40.15 67.40
C TYR A 9 27.99 38.88 67.04
N TYR A 10 27.83 38.40 65.81
CA TYR A 10 28.60 37.30 65.27
C TYR A 10 29.34 37.73 63.99
N SER A 11 30.61 37.34 63.90
CA SER A 11 31.43 37.46 62.70
C SER A 11 31.23 36.23 61.82
N SER A 12 30.04 36.10 61.23
CA SER A 12 29.66 35.10 60.20
C SER A 12 29.82 33.60 60.54
N GLY A 13 28.71 32.85 60.59
CA GLY A 13 28.69 31.37 60.57
C GLY A 13 27.90 30.71 61.70
N THR A 14 27.54 29.43 61.52
CA THR A 14 26.87 28.53 62.50
C THR A 14 27.90 27.93 63.48
N PHE A 15 27.54 27.73 64.75
CA PHE A 15 28.44 27.14 65.76
C PHE A 15 28.47 25.60 65.72
N LYS A 16 29.67 25.02 65.86
CA LYS A 16 29.90 23.57 66.12
C LYS A 16 29.98 23.27 67.61
N LYS A 17 29.80 22.00 67.99
CA LYS A 17 30.07 21.54 69.36
C LYS A 17 31.50 21.92 69.78
N GLY A 18 31.61 22.60 70.92
CA GLY A 18 32.88 23.01 71.52
C GLY A 18 33.39 24.37 71.05
N GLU A 19 32.71 25.02 70.11
CA GLU A 19 33.02 26.41 69.76
C GLU A 19 32.45 27.38 70.79
N THR A 20 33.12 28.53 70.93
CA THR A 20 32.73 29.57 71.88
C THR A 20 31.88 30.64 71.19
N ALA A 21 30.63 30.79 71.63
CA ALA A 21 29.79 31.92 71.31
C ALA A 21 30.10 33.10 72.22
N GLU A 22 30.25 34.29 71.65
CA GLU A 22 30.44 35.55 72.38
C GLU A 22 29.17 36.39 72.30
N PHE A 23 28.77 36.97 73.44
CA PHE A 23 27.57 37.80 73.56
C PHE A 23 27.95 39.19 74.06
N GLU A 24 27.32 40.21 73.47
CA GLU A 24 27.36 41.59 73.96
C GLU A 24 25.95 42.00 74.39
N ILE A 25 25.83 42.37 75.66
CA ILE A 25 24.58 42.73 76.30
C ILE A 25 24.63 44.22 76.59
N THR A 26 23.83 45.01 75.87
CA THR A 26 23.77 46.44 76.09
C THR A 26 22.69 46.76 77.10
N VAL A 27 23.09 47.28 78.25
CA VAL A 27 22.19 47.76 79.29
C VAL A 27 22.08 49.26 79.19
N THR A 28 20.86 49.78 79.07
CA THR A 28 20.60 51.22 78.97
C THR A 28 19.64 51.67 80.08
N ASN A 29 20.00 52.73 80.80
CA ASN A 29 19.06 53.35 81.73
C ASN A 29 18.15 54.33 80.97
N THR A 30 16.97 53.86 80.55
CA THR A 30 15.96 54.67 79.84
C THR A 30 15.07 55.52 80.76
N GLY A 31 15.29 55.44 82.07
CA GLY A 31 14.58 56.22 83.08
C GLY A 31 15.09 57.66 83.21
N ASN A 32 14.46 58.42 84.10
CA ASN A 32 14.85 59.78 84.46
C ASN A 32 15.58 59.87 85.83
N THR A 33 15.84 58.73 86.46
CA THR A 33 16.59 58.64 87.74
C THR A 33 17.85 57.80 87.56
N THR A 34 18.92 58.15 88.27
CA THR A 34 20.11 57.31 88.37
C THR A 34 19.76 55.96 89.00
N GLN A 35 20.21 54.88 88.37
CA GLN A 35 20.08 53.51 88.86
C GLN A 35 21.39 53.09 89.51
N THR A 36 21.32 52.36 90.61
CA THR A 36 22.50 51.86 91.34
C THR A 36 22.37 50.37 91.57
N ASN A 37 23.49 49.65 91.54
CA ASN A 37 23.53 48.19 91.71
C ASN A 37 22.66 47.45 90.67
N VAL A 38 22.78 47.83 89.40
CA VAL A 38 22.11 47.10 88.31
C VAL A 38 22.87 45.79 88.11
N THR A 39 22.17 44.65 88.13
CA THR A 39 22.82 43.35 87.92
C THR A 39 22.38 42.71 86.62
N VAL A 40 23.31 42.12 85.88
CA VAL A 40 23.04 41.38 84.65
C VAL A 40 23.42 39.92 84.89
N ALA A 41 22.47 39.02 84.67
CA ALA A 41 22.69 37.58 84.69
C ALA A 41 22.44 37.00 83.29
N GLU A 42 23.24 36.00 82.92
CA GLU A 42 23.14 35.33 81.63
C GLU A 42 22.52 33.93 81.75
N MET A 43 22.23 33.31 80.60
CA MET A 43 21.68 31.96 80.54
C MET A 43 22.56 30.94 81.29
N PRO A 44 21.99 29.88 81.88
CA PRO A 44 22.76 28.85 82.59
C PRO A 44 23.87 28.26 81.70
N GLY A 45 25.11 28.30 82.18
CA GLY A 45 26.29 27.79 81.47
C GLY A 45 27.06 28.84 80.67
N ALA A 46 26.55 30.06 80.52
CA ALA A 46 27.32 31.19 80.00
C ALA A 46 28.15 31.84 81.12
N GLU A 47 29.35 32.31 80.77
CA GLU A 47 30.30 32.96 81.66
C GLU A 47 30.46 34.43 81.28
N ILE A 48 30.16 35.34 82.21
CA ILE A 48 30.38 36.78 82.02
C ILE A 48 31.89 37.05 82.06
N VAL A 49 32.38 37.77 81.05
CA VAL A 49 33.78 38.15 80.90
C VAL A 49 34.05 39.46 81.63
N ALA A 50 35.24 39.59 82.24
CA ALA A 50 35.59 40.81 82.96
C ALA A 50 35.57 42.05 82.04
N GLY A 51 34.92 43.12 82.51
CA GLY A 51 34.85 44.41 81.84
C GLY A 51 35.37 45.55 82.72
N THR A 52 35.50 46.74 82.14
CA THR A 52 35.95 47.95 82.87
C THR A 52 34.82 48.75 83.49
N SER A 53 33.56 48.44 83.14
CA SER A 53 32.37 49.24 83.48
C SER A 53 31.42 48.53 84.46
N TYR A 54 31.80 47.36 84.95
CA TYR A 54 31.07 46.53 85.90
C TYR A 54 32.04 45.59 86.62
N ASP A 55 31.68 45.16 87.82
CA ASP A 55 32.36 44.09 88.55
C ASP A 55 31.64 42.77 88.34
N ILE A 56 32.34 41.64 88.46
CA ILE A 56 31.71 40.31 88.46
C ILE A 56 31.56 39.84 89.90
N VAL A 57 30.32 39.63 90.33
CA VAL A 57 29.99 39.12 91.66
C VAL A 57 29.01 37.96 91.50
N ASP A 58 29.36 36.80 92.07
CA ASP A 58 28.55 35.57 92.01
C ASP A 58 28.09 35.19 90.59
N GLY A 59 28.97 35.40 89.59
CA GLY A 59 28.69 35.08 88.18
C GLY A 59 27.77 36.06 87.47
N LYS A 60 27.45 37.21 88.07
CA LYS A 60 26.66 38.29 87.49
C LYS A 60 27.52 39.55 87.29
N ALA A 61 27.24 40.32 86.25
CA ALA A 61 27.82 41.66 86.11
C ALA A 61 27.07 42.64 87.01
N VAL A 62 27.79 43.41 87.82
CA VAL A 62 27.23 44.40 88.74
C VAL A 62 27.72 45.79 88.30
N ILE A 63 26.79 46.61 87.84
CA ILE A 63 27.04 47.99 87.43
C ILE A 63 26.71 48.90 88.62
N ALA A 64 27.74 49.56 89.15
CA ALA A 64 27.62 50.33 90.40
C ALA A 64 26.61 51.49 90.29
N SER A 65 26.63 52.22 89.16
CA SER A 65 25.74 53.36 88.92
C SER A 65 25.56 53.62 87.43
N MET A 66 24.34 53.99 87.03
CA MET A 66 23.98 54.41 85.67
C MET A 66 23.08 55.63 85.74
N ALA A 67 23.55 56.78 85.26
CA ALA A 67 22.74 57.99 85.10
C ALA A 67 21.66 57.80 84.02
N PRO A 68 20.61 58.65 83.98
CA PRO A 68 19.65 58.68 82.88
C PRO A 68 20.34 58.78 81.52
N GLY A 69 20.11 57.81 80.64
CA GLY A 69 20.70 57.73 79.29
C GLY A 69 22.06 57.02 79.23
N ASP A 70 22.64 56.58 80.36
CA ASP A 70 23.88 55.81 80.33
C ASP A 70 23.68 54.42 79.71
N GLU A 71 24.72 53.96 79.01
CA GLU A 71 24.78 52.67 78.35
C GLU A 71 26.04 51.91 78.79
N VAL A 72 25.87 50.65 79.20
CA VAL A 72 26.97 49.75 79.58
C VAL A 72 26.84 48.45 78.82
N THR A 73 27.93 48.03 78.17
CA THR A 73 28.00 46.76 77.46
C THR A 73 28.66 45.69 78.35
N VAL A 74 27.90 44.66 78.71
CA VAL A 74 28.38 43.45 79.39
C VAL A 74 28.73 42.39 78.36
N LYS A 75 29.85 41.69 78.55
CA LYS A 75 30.31 40.63 77.63
C LYS A 75 30.14 39.28 78.30
N ALA A 76 29.68 38.28 77.56
CA ALA A 76 29.59 36.91 78.04
C ALA A 76 30.06 35.91 76.97
N THR A 77 30.45 34.71 77.40
CA THR A 77 30.87 33.62 76.52
C THR A 77 30.13 32.33 76.87
N TYR A 78 29.82 31.51 75.88
CA TYR A 78 29.17 30.22 76.06
C TYR A 78 29.81 29.17 75.14
N THR A 79 30.17 28.01 75.68
CA THR A 79 30.68 26.90 74.86
C THR A 79 29.51 26.09 74.33
N VAL A 80 29.34 26.04 73.01
CA VAL A 80 28.23 25.36 72.35
C VAL A 80 28.27 23.86 72.63
N THR A 81 27.17 23.32 73.16
CA THR A 81 27.07 21.89 73.48
C THR A 81 26.44 21.10 72.34
N GLN A 82 26.59 19.77 72.37
CA GLN A 82 25.92 18.92 71.38
C GLN A 82 24.39 19.04 71.44
N ALA A 83 23.82 19.26 72.63
CA ALA A 83 22.37 19.42 72.78
C ALA A 83 21.85 20.72 72.11
N ASP A 84 22.68 21.76 72.03
CA ASP A 84 22.35 23.01 71.34
C ASP A 84 22.43 22.84 69.82
N VAL A 85 23.37 22.02 69.33
CA VAL A 85 23.42 21.56 67.93
C VAL A 85 22.16 20.76 67.58
N ASP A 86 21.78 19.79 68.41
CA ASP A 86 20.65 18.90 68.14
C ASP A 86 19.31 19.65 68.09
N LYS A 87 19.13 20.66 68.96
CA LYS A 87 17.95 21.56 68.98
C LYS A 87 17.88 22.53 67.80
N GLY A 88 18.92 22.62 66.99
CA GLY A 88 18.97 23.45 65.79
C GLY A 88 19.27 24.93 66.04
N GLY A 89 19.55 25.30 67.29
CA GLY A 89 20.08 26.62 67.59
C GLY A 89 20.38 26.85 69.07
N LEU A 90 21.12 27.93 69.32
CA LEU A 90 21.38 28.46 70.65
C LEU A 90 20.46 29.67 70.88
N LYS A 91 19.63 29.63 71.93
CA LYS A 91 18.82 30.76 72.40
C LYS A 91 19.53 31.40 73.59
N ASN A 92 20.11 32.59 73.40
CA ASN A 92 20.67 33.36 74.52
C ASN A 92 19.57 34.21 75.18
N VAL A 93 19.50 34.20 76.51
CA VAL A 93 18.57 35.05 77.29
C VAL A 93 19.35 35.67 78.46
N ALA A 94 19.55 36.98 78.38
CA ALA A 94 20.12 37.78 79.46
C ALA A 94 18.99 38.43 80.27
N THR A 95 19.16 38.51 81.58
CA THR A 95 18.23 39.16 82.51
C THR A 95 18.92 40.31 83.21
N VAL A 96 18.24 41.45 83.33
CA VAL A 96 18.76 42.64 84.00
C VAL A 96 17.87 42.96 85.20
N ASP A 97 18.42 42.88 86.41
CA ASP A 97 17.71 43.24 87.64
C ASP A 97 18.01 44.69 88.03
N GLY A 98 16.95 45.49 88.05
CA GLY A 98 16.87 46.88 88.45
C GLY A 98 15.41 47.35 88.35
N ALA A 99 15.00 48.42 89.03
CA ALA A 99 13.58 48.79 89.16
C ALA A 99 12.93 49.18 87.81
N GLY A 100 12.39 48.19 87.07
CA GLY A 100 11.71 48.31 85.79
C GLY A 100 11.65 46.96 85.07
N THR A 101 10.55 46.71 84.35
CA THR A 101 10.20 45.41 83.76
C THR A 101 11.23 44.84 82.78
N ASP A 102 11.46 43.53 82.91
CA ASP A 102 12.33 42.64 82.13
C ASP A 102 12.06 42.72 80.61
N PRO A 103 13.03 43.14 79.79
CA PRO A 103 13.03 42.87 78.36
C PRO A 103 13.71 41.52 78.09
N GLU A 104 13.05 40.65 77.34
CA GLU A 104 13.57 39.37 76.84
C GLU A 104 14.21 39.59 75.45
N PRO A 105 15.54 39.73 75.33
CA PRO A 105 16.21 39.64 74.05
C PRO A 105 16.40 38.16 73.68
N GLU A 106 15.72 37.73 72.61
CA GLU A 106 15.85 36.40 72.03
C GLU A 106 16.71 36.48 70.76
N VAL A 107 17.89 35.87 70.78
CA VAL A 107 18.70 35.63 69.58
C VAL A 107 18.78 34.14 69.35
N GLU A 108 18.13 33.65 68.29
CA GLU A 108 18.32 32.28 67.80
C GLU A 108 19.53 32.24 66.87
N ILE A 109 20.57 31.50 67.25
CA ILE A 109 21.73 31.26 66.39
C ILE A 109 21.63 29.84 65.83
N PRO A 110 21.52 29.64 64.51
CA PRO A 110 21.46 28.30 63.94
C PRO A 110 22.78 27.56 64.17
N THR A 111 22.69 26.31 64.59
CA THR A 111 23.85 25.44 64.90
C THR A 111 24.03 24.30 63.89
N LYS A 112 23.24 24.28 62.81
CA LYS A 112 23.27 23.26 61.76
C LYS A 112 23.69 23.86 60.42
N PHE A 113 24.64 23.22 59.74
CA PHE A 113 25.11 23.63 58.42
C PHE A 113 24.12 23.20 57.33
N SER A 114 23.90 24.09 56.35
CA SER A 114 23.18 23.76 55.12
C SER A 114 24.14 23.27 54.05
N PHE A 115 23.72 22.29 53.26
CA PHE A 115 24.44 21.83 52.09
C PHE A 115 23.67 22.16 50.80
N GLU A 116 24.37 22.11 49.67
CA GLU A 116 23.80 22.13 48.33
C GLU A 116 24.20 20.87 47.56
N VAL A 117 23.42 20.51 46.56
CA VAL A 117 23.59 19.28 45.77
C VAL A 117 23.57 19.64 44.30
N SER A 118 24.48 19.07 43.51
CA SER A 118 24.46 19.22 42.05
C SER A 118 23.23 18.58 41.41
N GLN A 119 22.88 19.03 40.20
CA GLN A 119 21.84 18.37 39.41
C GLN A 119 22.44 17.15 38.70
N PRO A 120 21.89 15.94 38.88
CA PRO A 120 22.32 14.76 38.14
C PRO A 120 21.95 14.85 36.64
N GLU A 121 22.75 14.20 35.78
CA GLU A 121 22.52 14.17 34.33
C GLU A 121 21.46 13.13 33.94
N SER A 122 20.73 13.41 32.85
CA SER A 122 19.83 12.43 32.22
C SER A 122 20.63 11.42 31.40
N LEU A 123 20.11 10.20 31.28
CA LEU A 123 20.72 9.12 30.49
C LEU A 123 19.70 8.51 29.53
N VAL A 124 20.17 7.73 28.57
CA VAL A 124 19.32 6.89 27.72
C VAL A 124 19.34 5.47 28.27
N TYR A 125 18.18 4.81 28.26
CA TYR A 125 18.03 3.41 28.68
C TYR A 125 19.03 2.47 27.97
N ASP A 126 19.76 1.66 28.74
CA ASP A 126 20.76 0.70 28.26
C ASP A 126 20.61 -0.70 28.90
N GLY A 127 19.54 -0.92 29.67
CA GLY A 127 19.27 -2.16 30.40
C GLY A 127 20.10 -2.38 31.66
N GLN A 128 20.93 -1.42 32.08
CA GLN A 128 21.70 -1.48 33.33
C GLN A 128 21.09 -0.59 34.43
N PRO A 129 21.32 -0.89 35.72
CA PRO A 129 20.97 0.01 36.81
C PRO A 129 21.88 1.25 36.82
N HIS A 130 21.28 2.44 36.94
CA HIS A 130 21.98 3.72 36.94
C HIS A 130 21.90 4.41 38.29
N TYR A 131 23.02 4.50 39.00
CA TYR A 131 23.14 5.25 40.24
C TYR A 131 23.86 6.57 39.95
N GLN A 132 23.11 7.63 39.63
CA GLN A 132 23.72 8.90 39.28
C GLN A 132 24.46 9.53 40.45
N GLU A 133 25.73 9.86 40.23
CA GLU A 133 26.55 10.54 41.23
C GLU A 133 26.10 12.00 41.40
N VAL A 134 26.12 12.48 42.64
CA VAL A 134 25.83 13.88 42.97
C VAL A 134 27.00 14.46 43.77
N ASN A 135 27.36 15.70 43.45
CA ASN A 135 28.33 16.45 44.23
C ASN A 135 27.59 17.22 45.33
N VAL A 136 27.93 16.93 46.59
CA VAL A 136 27.34 17.58 47.76
C VAL A 136 28.39 18.50 48.38
N THR A 137 28.08 19.80 48.50
CA THR A 137 28.99 20.82 49.03
C THR A 137 28.39 21.56 50.20
N ASP A 138 29.24 21.96 51.14
CA ASP A 138 28.87 22.90 52.19
C ASP A 138 28.53 24.26 51.56
N LYS A 139 27.34 24.78 51.84
CA LYS A 139 26.83 26.00 51.19
C LYS A 139 27.61 27.26 51.57
N THR A 140 28.28 27.26 52.72
CA THR A 140 29.00 28.43 53.25
C THR A 140 30.46 28.43 52.82
N THR A 141 31.11 27.27 52.87
CA THR A 141 32.55 27.13 52.64
C THR A 141 32.88 26.62 51.23
N GLY A 142 31.91 26.02 50.53
CA GLY A 142 32.11 25.37 49.24
C GLY A 142 32.90 24.05 49.31
N ALA A 143 33.17 23.54 50.52
CA ALA A 143 33.91 22.29 50.70
C ALA A 143 33.05 21.08 50.30
N THR A 144 33.63 20.13 49.57
CA THR A 144 32.97 18.86 49.23
C THR A 144 32.75 18.01 50.47
N LEU A 145 31.54 17.46 50.59
CA LEU A 145 31.12 16.61 51.69
C LEU A 145 31.32 15.12 51.34
N THR A 146 31.54 14.28 52.36
CA THR A 146 31.79 12.85 52.20
C THR A 146 30.54 12.06 52.58
N GLU A 147 30.12 11.16 51.70
CA GLU A 147 29.02 10.21 51.94
C GLU A 147 29.30 9.35 53.18
N ASN A 148 28.25 9.01 53.92
CA ASN A 148 28.26 8.28 55.20
C ASN A 148 28.97 8.98 56.37
N VAL A 149 29.55 10.17 56.13
CA VAL A 149 30.12 11.03 57.19
C VAL A 149 29.25 12.28 57.37
N HIS A 150 28.96 12.99 56.29
CA HIS A 150 28.20 14.24 56.31
C HIS A 150 26.78 14.09 55.76
N TYR A 151 26.52 13.10 54.91
CA TYR A 151 25.19 12.81 54.34
C TYR A 151 25.06 11.33 53.97
N THR A 152 23.84 10.86 53.73
CA THR A 152 23.52 9.55 53.11
C THR A 152 22.77 9.76 51.80
N LEU A 153 22.88 8.80 50.89
CA LEU A 153 22.13 8.74 49.63
C LEU A 153 21.11 7.60 49.66
N GLU A 154 19.90 7.88 49.19
CA GLU A 154 18.87 6.90 48.94
C GLU A 154 18.32 7.11 47.52
N TYR A 155 18.33 6.06 46.70
CA TYR A 155 17.84 6.12 45.32
C TYR A 155 16.45 5.48 45.24
N SER A 156 15.66 5.91 44.24
CA SER A 156 14.39 5.27 43.89
C SER A 156 14.53 3.75 43.72
N GLU A 157 13.51 2.97 44.09
CA GLU A 157 13.55 1.51 44.06
C GLU A 157 13.96 0.93 42.68
N ASN A 158 13.53 1.56 41.60
CA ASN A 158 13.87 1.16 40.24
C ASN A 158 14.70 2.25 39.56
N VAL A 159 15.98 1.95 39.34
CA VAL A 159 16.95 2.82 38.65
C VAL A 159 17.38 2.28 37.28
N THR A 160 16.61 1.35 36.71
CA THR A 160 16.94 0.73 35.41
C THR A 160 15.96 1.17 34.34
N ASP A 161 14.66 1.11 34.61
CA ASP A 161 13.62 1.43 33.63
C ASP A 161 13.59 2.93 33.31
N ALA A 162 13.14 3.27 32.12
CA ALA A 162 12.95 4.67 31.73
C ALA A 162 11.94 5.39 32.63
N GLY A 163 12.10 6.71 32.70
CA GLY A 163 11.27 7.62 33.50
C GLY A 163 12.06 8.41 34.53
N GLU A 164 11.32 9.19 35.31
CA GLU A 164 11.89 10.03 36.37
C GLU A 164 12.38 9.19 37.54
N LYS A 165 13.61 9.45 37.96
CA LYS A 165 14.28 8.85 39.10
C LYS A 165 14.60 9.91 40.13
N THR A 166 14.62 9.52 41.39
CA THR A 166 14.93 10.41 42.51
C THR A 166 16.12 9.86 43.28
N VAL A 167 17.04 10.76 43.64
CA VAL A 167 18.03 10.55 44.67
C VAL A 167 17.74 11.52 45.82
N THR A 168 17.58 10.96 47.01
CA THR A 168 17.31 11.67 48.25
C THR A 168 18.60 11.76 49.06
N ILE A 169 18.99 12.98 49.40
CA ILE A 169 20.21 13.28 50.15
C ILE A 169 19.80 13.73 51.55
N THR A 170 20.20 12.96 52.56
CA THR A 170 19.88 13.25 53.96
C THR A 170 21.15 13.61 54.73
N GLY A 171 21.19 14.82 55.30
CA GLY A 171 22.32 15.30 56.12
C GLY A 171 22.48 14.51 57.42
N ILE A 172 23.74 14.33 57.86
CA ILE A 172 24.12 13.64 59.09
C ILE A 172 24.88 14.61 60.03
N GLY A 173 24.62 14.51 61.33
CA GLY A 173 25.38 15.22 62.36
C GLY A 173 25.20 16.73 62.28
N ASP A 174 26.30 17.45 61.99
CA ASP A 174 26.32 18.90 61.88
C ASP A 174 25.61 19.41 60.61
N TYR A 175 25.43 18.55 59.59
CA TYR A 175 24.61 18.83 58.42
C TYR A 175 23.22 18.22 58.61
N THR A 176 22.17 19.00 58.36
CA THR A 176 20.79 18.49 58.49
C THR A 176 19.91 18.99 57.35
N GLY A 177 18.78 18.33 57.15
CA GLY A 177 17.88 18.58 56.04
C GLY A 177 17.88 17.41 55.07
N VAL A 178 16.86 17.41 54.22
CA VAL A 178 16.64 16.43 53.17
C VAL A 178 16.48 17.19 51.86
N ILE A 179 17.23 16.82 50.84
CA ILE A 179 17.15 17.38 49.50
C ILE A 179 16.89 16.23 48.52
N ASP A 180 15.82 16.34 47.75
CA ASP A 180 15.56 15.45 46.63
C ASP A 180 16.08 16.06 45.34
N ARG A 181 16.72 15.24 44.52
CA ARG A 181 17.08 15.57 43.15
C ARG A 181 16.55 14.51 42.21
N THR A 182 16.01 14.95 41.07
CA THR A 182 15.50 14.06 40.05
C THR A 182 16.41 14.03 38.83
N TYR A 183 16.46 12.89 38.15
CA TYR A 183 17.06 12.72 36.82
C TYR A 183 16.14 11.89 35.94
N GLN A 184 16.30 11.96 34.63
CA GLN A 184 15.51 11.18 33.67
C GLN A 184 16.36 10.06 33.07
N ILE A 185 15.80 8.85 33.05
CA ILE A 185 16.25 7.81 32.13
C ILE A 185 15.32 7.88 30.93
N GLU A 186 15.79 8.43 29.81
CA GLU A 186 15.03 8.58 28.58
C GLU A 186 14.86 7.21 27.89
N PRO A 187 13.68 6.93 27.30
CA PRO A 187 13.47 5.71 26.53
C PRO A 187 14.50 5.57 25.40
N ARG A 188 15.02 4.36 25.19
CA ARG A 188 15.98 4.10 24.11
C ARG A 188 15.27 4.12 22.75
N PRO A 189 15.81 4.83 21.74
CA PRO A 189 15.32 4.69 20.37
C PRO A 189 15.57 3.27 19.86
N TYR A 190 14.54 2.63 19.28
CA TYR A 190 14.67 1.35 18.58
C TYR A 190 14.22 1.46 17.12
N THR A 191 14.68 0.52 16.30
CA THR A 191 14.29 0.41 14.90
C THR A 191 13.63 -0.93 14.61
N VAL A 192 12.79 -0.95 13.58
CA VAL A 192 12.16 -2.17 13.06
C VAL A 192 12.50 -2.32 11.59
N THR A 193 12.94 -3.51 11.19
CA THR A 193 13.20 -3.84 9.78
C THR A 193 12.44 -5.10 9.40
N THR A 194 11.65 -5.03 8.33
CA THR A 194 11.09 -6.20 7.64
C THR A 194 11.77 -6.38 6.29
N TYR A 195 11.61 -7.55 5.69
CA TYR A 195 12.41 -7.95 4.53
C TYR A 195 11.60 -8.09 3.25
N ASP A 196 12.29 -7.84 2.14
CA ASP A 196 11.77 -8.05 0.79
C ASP A 196 11.60 -9.53 0.48
N ALA A 197 10.63 -9.83 -0.38
CA ALA A 197 10.52 -11.13 -1.01
C ALA A 197 9.93 -10.99 -2.43
N LEU A 198 10.28 -11.94 -3.30
CA LEU A 198 9.86 -11.95 -4.70
C LEU A 198 9.45 -13.36 -5.11
N LYS A 199 8.32 -13.48 -5.81
CA LYS A 199 7.96 -14.73 -6.51
C LYS A 199 7.14 -14.48 -7.78
N SER A 200 7.10 -15.47 -8.66
CA SER A 200 6.11 -15.52 -9.74
C SER A 200 4.74 -15.93 -9.20
N TYR A 201 3.68 -15.42 -9.82
CA TYR A 201 2.30 -15.74 -9.44
C TYR A 201 2.01 -17.25 -9.45
N ASP A 202 1.57 -17.78 -8.31
CA ASP A 202 1.21 -19.20 -8.14
C ASP A 202 -0.18 -19.38 -7.47
N GLY A 203 -0.91 -18.28 -7.25
CA GLY A 203 -2.21 -18.26 -6.57
C GLY A 203 -2.14 -18.40 -5.04
N THR A 204 -0.95 -18.49 -4.45
CA THR A 204 -0.76 -18.50 -3.00
C THR A 204 -0.23 -17.16 -2.51
N PRO A 205 -0.47 -16.77 -1.25
CA PRO A 205 0.11 -15.55 -0.69
C PRO A 205 1.65 -15.61 -0.65
N LEU A 206 2.31 -14.51 -1.01
CA LEU A 206 3.70 -14.21 -0.68
C LEU A 206 3.75 -13.53 0.68
N THR A 207 4.60 -14.04 1.57
CA THR A 207 4.91 -13.45 2.88
C THR A 207 6.40 -13.63 3.15
N ASP A 208 7.00 -12.76 3.95
CA ASP A 208 8.33 -12.98 4.51
C ASP A 208 8.26 -12.79 6.03
N ALA A 209 8.59 -13.84 6.78
CA ALA A 209 8.40 -13.90 8.22
C ALA A 209 9.47 -13.12 9.02
N ARG A 210 10.53 -12.63 8.37
CA ARG A 210 11.65 -11.99 9.06
C ARG A 210 11.26 -10.59 9.52
N VAL A 211 11.47 -10.33 10.81
CA VAL A 211 11.35 -9.02 11.44
C VAL A 211 12.50 -8.88 12.42
N ASP A 212 13.28 -7.83 12.28
CA ASP A 212 14.34 -7.48 13.22
C ASP A 212 13.93 -6.23 14.01
N VAL A 213 14.15 -6.28 15.33
CA VAL A 213 13.88 -5.19 16.27
C VAL A 213 15.17 -4.92 17.04
N ASP A 214 15.69 -3.69 16.94
CA ASP A 214 16.95 -3.30 17.60
C ASP A 214 16.72 -2.92 19.08
N LEU A 215 16.74 -3.93 19.95
CA LEU A 215 16.63 -3.78 21.40
C LEU A 215 17.99 -3.91 22.08
N VAL A 216 18.05 -3.56 23.38
CA VAL A 216 19.24 -3.80 24.21
C VAL A 216 19.57 -5.30 24.16
N ALA A 217 20.86 -5.63 24.10
CA ALA A 217 21.32 -7.01 23.97
C ALA A 217 20.76 -7.91 25.08
N GLY A 218 20.07 -8.99 24.69
CA GLY A 218 19.44 -9.94 25.60
C GLY A 218 18.00 -9.62 25.97
N GLU A 219 17.49 -8.46 25.58
CA GLU A 219 16.07 -8.14 25.69
C GLU A 219 15.27 -8.68 24.50
N THR A 220 14.05 -9.14 24.76
CA THR A 220 13.22 -9.80 23.75
C THR A 220 11.82 -9.23 23.71
N VAL A 221 11.24 -9.25 22.51
CA VAL A 221 9.81 -9.05 22.22
C VAL A 221 9.34 -10.15 21.27
N THR A 222 8.03 -10.32 21.13
CA THR A 222 7.49 -11.11 20.01
C THR A 222 7.21 -10.16 18.85
N ALA A 223 8.02 -10.23 17.80
CA ALA A 223 7.79 -9.53 16.54
C ALA A 223 7.26 -10.51 15.49
N THR A 224 6.30 -10.09 14.67
CA THR A 224 5.70 -10.93 13.61
C THR A 224 5.46 -10.10 12.36
N ALA A 225 5.92 -10.59 11.22
CA ALA A 225 5.59 -9.98 9.94
C ALA A 225 4.12 -10.30 9.60
N THR A 226 3.40 -9.27 9.17
CA THR A 226 1.97 -9.35 8.85
C THR A 226 1.67 -9.00 7.39
N GLY A 227 2.68 -8.56 6.63
CA GLY A 227 2.52 -8.26 5.21
C GLY A 227 2.22 -9.49 4.38
N SER A 228 1.37 -9.31 3.37
CA SER A 228 0.98 -10.38 2.44
C SER A 228 0.50 -9.80 1.11
N ILE A 229 0.83 -10.45 0.01
CA ILE A 229 0.33 -10.15 -1.33
C ILE A 229 0.15 -11.45 -2.14
N THR A 230 -0.93 -11.56 -2.93
CA THR A 230 -1.22 -12.76 -3.74
C THR A 230 -1.23 -12.45 -5.23
N GLU A 231 -1.87 -11.35 -5.61
CA GLU A 231 -1.98 -10.90 -7.00
C GLU A 231 -0.69 -10.20 -7.45
N VAL A 232 -0.49 -10.09 -8.77
CA VAL A 232 0.69 -9.40 -9.32
C VAL A 232 0.72 -7.94 -8.89
N GLY A 233 1.89 -7.50 -8.42
CA GLY A 233 2.12 -6.16 -7.92
C GLY A 233 3.10 -6.13 -6.75
N THR A 234 3.03 -5.06 -5.97
CA THR A 234 3.90 -4.82 -4.82
C THR A 234 3.09 -4.44 -3.60
N ALA A 235 3.51 -4.90 -2.41
CA ALA A 235 2.95 -4.48 -1.13
C ALA A 235 4.04 -4.38 -0.05
N ASP A 236 3.84 -3.52 0.95
CA ASP A 236 4.75 -3.42 2.08
C ASP A 236 4.64 -4.66 2.99
N ASN A 237 5.79 -5.17 3.42
CA ASN A 237 5.87 -6.22 4.43
C ASN A 237 5.66 -5.62 5.82
N THR A 238 4.41 -5.44 6.24
CA THR A 238 4.06 -4.86 7.55
C THR A 238 4.42 -5.78 8.72
N TYR A 239 4.33 -5.28 9.96
CA TYR A 239 4.65 -6.04 11.17
C TYR A 239 3.73 -5.72 12.35
N SER A 240 3.81 -6.56 13.39
CA SER A 240 3.25 -6.34 14.72
C SER A 240 4.28 -6.71 15.79
N ILE A 241 4.34 -5.92 16.86
CA ILE A 241 5.19 -6.16 18.03
C ILE A 241 4.30 -6.35 19.26
N VAL A 242 4.58 -7.40 20.03
CA VAL A 242 3.99 -7.66 21.34
C VAL A 242 5.08 -7.67 22.40
N TRP A 243 4.99 -6.75 23.36
CA TRP A 243 5.93 -6.58 24.49
C TRP A 243 5.68 -7.61 25.60
N ASN A 244 5.75 -8.89 25.26
CA ASN A 244 5.55 -10.02 26.19
C ASN A 244 6.86 -10.70 26.63
N GLY A 245 8.01 -10.22 26.16
CA GLY A 245 9.31 -10.74 26.52
C GLY A 245 9.92 -10.01 27.71
N THR A 246 11.25 -9.91 27.75
CA THR A 246 11.98 -9.22 28.81
C THR A 246 12.03 -7.70 28.63
N ALA A 247 11.87 -7.20 27.40
CA ALA A 247 11.80 -5.78 27.11
C ALA A 247 10.47 -5.19 27.60
N LYS A 248 10.50 -3.97 28.15
CA LYS A 248 9.30 -3.22 28.55
C LYS A 248 9.05 -2.08 27.57
N GLU A 249 7.82 -1.94 27.11
CA GLU A 249 7.43 -0.89 26.15
C GLU A 249 7.84 0.52 26.60
N GLY A 250 7.66 0.84 27.89
CA GLY A 250 8.01 2.16 28.43
C GLY A 250 9.51 2.50 28.36
N ASN A 251 10.39 1.51 28.20
CA ASN A 251 11.84 1.71 28.11
C ASN A 251 12.31 2.07 26.69
N TYR A 252 11.40 2.06 25.72
CA TYR A 252 11.73 2.22 24.31
C TYR A 252 10.81 3.22 23.60
N VAL A 253 11.36 3.86 22.57
CA VAL A 253 10.60 4.73 21.66
C VAL A 253 10.94 4.35 20.22
N LEU A 254 9.92 4.20 19.36
CA LEU A 254 10.14 3.86 17.96
C LEU A 254 10.82 5.06 17.27
N ALA A 255 12.04 4.86 16.78
CA ALA A 255 12.79 5.89 16.08
C ALA A 255 12.50 5.85 14.57
N SER A 256 12.55 4.66 13.98
CA SER A 256 12.28 4.48 12.55
C SER A 256 11.88 3.04 12.22
N GLU A 257 11.24 2.89 11.06
CA GLU A 257 10.90 1.61 10.47
C GLU A 257 11.35 1.54 9.02
N THR A 258 11.87 0.38 8.62
CA THR A 258 12.23 0.06 7.22
C THR A 258 11.41 -1.15 6.80
N LEU A 259 10.36 -0.89 6.02
CA LEU A 259 9.48 -1.96 5.53
C LEU A 259 10.03 -2.54 4.23
N GLY A 260 10.22 -3.86 4.21
CA GLY A 260 10.54 -4.58 3.00
C GLY A 260 9.36 -4.60 2.01
N VAL A 261 9.65 -4.86 0.74
CA VAL A 261 8.67 -4.92 -0.35
C VAL A 261 8.44 -6.37 -0.76
N LEU A 262 7.18 -6.80 -0.71
CA LEU A 262 6.72 -8.06 -1.27
C LEU A 262 6.31 -7.84 -2.72
N GLU A 263 6.94 -8.54 -3.66
CA GLU A 263 6.68 -8.43 -5.09
C GLU A 263 6.20 -9.76 -5.68
N VAL A 264 5.06 -9.73 -6.36
CA VAL A 264 4.57 -10.84 -7.17
C VAL A 264 4.61 -10.43 -8.63
N VAL A 265 5.38 -11.16 -9.44
CA VAL A 265 5.50 -10.92 -10.88
C VAL A 265 4.63 -11.86 -11.69
N ASN A 266 4.31 -11.47 -12.93
CA ASN A 266 3.53 -12.30 -13.84
C ASN A 266 4.12 -13.70 -13.99
N ALA A 267 3.24 -14.71 -13.99
CA ALA A 267 3.63 -16.06 -14.30
C ALA A 267 3.57 -16.36 -15.81
N SER A 268 4.44 -17.24 -16.27
CA SER A 268 4.40 -17.79 -17.63
C SER A 268 3.37 -18.92 -17.74
N TYR A 269 2.73 -19.06 -18.90
CA TYR A 269 1.89 -20.20 -19.24
C TYR A 269 1.99 -20.51 -20.74
N ALA A 270 1.46 -21.66 -21.15
CA ALA A 270 1.49 -22.10 -22.54
C ALA A 270 0.08 -22.09 -23.15
N ILE A 271 0.03 -21.79 -24.45
CA ILE A 271 -1.15 -21.92 -25.30
C ILE A 271 -0.76 -22.68 -26.56
N SER A 272 -1.75 -23.11 -27.34
CA SER A 272 -1.51 -23.59 -28.71
C SER A 272 -2.41 -22.85 -29.69
N ALA A 273 -1.87 -22.52 -30.86
CA ALA A 273 -2.62 -21.92 -31.96
C ALA A 273 -2.50 -22.80 -33.19
N ASN A 274 -3.63 -23.33 -33.64
CA ASN A 274 -3.72 -24.23 -34.78
C ASN A 274 -4.22 -23.45 -36.00
N GLY A 275 -3.44 -23.47 -37.08
CA GLY A 275 -3.85 -22.97 -38.38
C GLY A 275 -4.84 -23.90 -39.08
N TYR A 276 -5.37 -23.43 -40.21
CA TYR A 276 -6.24 -24.22 -41.08
C TYR A 276 -5.58 -24.43 -42.45
N SER A 277 -5.76 -25.61 -43.05
CA SER A 277 -5.40 -25.88 -44.44
C SER A 277 -6.40 -26.83 -45.08
N GLY A 278 -6.96 -26.45 -46.22
CA GLY A 278 -7.96 -27.24 -46.93
C GLY A 278 -8.22 -26.72 -48.35
N LEU A 279 -9.06 -27.44 -49.10
CA LEU A 279 -9.59 -26.97 -50.38
C LEU A 279 -10.76 -26.01 -50.15
N TYR A 280 -11.03 -25.14 -51.12
CA TYR A 280 -12.25 -24.35 -51.15
C TYR A 280 -13.51 -25.25 -51.08
N ASP A 281 -14.33 -24.99 -50.08
CA ASP A 281 -15.57 -25.69 -49.77
C ASP A 281 -16.76 -24.74 -49.52
N GLY A 282 -16.56 -23.43 -49.73
CA GLY A 282 -17.58 -22.39 -49.52
C GLY A 282 -17.91 -22.09 -48.04
N SER A 283 -17.25 -22.75 -47.09
CA SER A 283 -17.44 -22.52 -45.65
C SER A 283 -16.38 -21.56 -45.10
N ALA A 284 -16.70 -20.86 -44.01
CA ALA A 284 -15.77 -19.95 -43.36
C ALA A 284 -14.79 -20.74 -42.47
N HIS A 285 -13.50 -20.50 -42.65
CA HIS A 285 -12.42 -21.12 -41.88
C HIS A 285 -11.58 -20.08 -41.16
N GLY A 286 -11.05 -20.47 -39.99
CA GLY A 286 -10.24 -19.62 -39.12
C GLY A 286 -9.19 -20.43 -38.38
N ILE A 287 -8.33 -19.73 -37.63
CA ILE A 287 -7.41 -20.36 -36.68
C ILE A 287 -8.16 -20.67 -35.38
N ILE A 288 -7.67 -21.67 -34.64
CA ILE A 288 -8.18 -22.03 -33.31
C ILE A 288 -7.06 -21.83 -32.29
N VAL A 289 -7.28 -20.94 -31.32
CA VAL A 289 -6.38 -20.72 -30.20
C VAL A 289 -6.92 -21.44 -28.97
N ASN A 290 -6.22 -22.48 -28.51
CA ASN A 290 -6.54 -23.18 -27.27
C ASN A 290 -5.82 -22.49 -26.11
N ALA A 291 -6.59 -21.75 -25.31
CA ALA A 291 -6.12 -21.07 -24.11
C ALA A 291 -6.88 -21.58 -22.87
N PRO A 292 -6.35 -21.36 -21.65
CA PRO A 292 -7.09 -21.58 -20.41
C PRO A 292 -8.45 -20.87 -20.42
N SER A 293 -9.45 -21.43 -19.72
CA SER A 293 -10.83 -20.92 -19.72
C SER A 293 -10.99 -19.52 -19.12
N ASP A 294 -10.06 -19.10 -18.28
CA ASP A 294 -9.98 -17.79 -17.64
C ASP A 294 -9.14 -16.78 -18.44
N ALA A 295 -8.63 -17.16 -19.62
CA ALA A 295 -7.91 -16.29 -20.52
C ALA A 295 -8.86 -15.66 -21.57
N THR A 296 -8.53 -14.44 -22.00
CA THR A 296 -9.23 -13.75 -23.09
C THR A 296 -8.39 -13.82 -24.35
N VAL A 297 -8.95 -14.36 -25.43
CA VAL A 297 -8.33 -14.39 -26.76
C VAL A 297 -8.91 -13.28 -27.61
N THR A 298 -8.04 -12.45 -28.20
CA THR A 298 -8.40 -11.42 -29.17
C THR A 298 -7.63 -11.63 -30.46
N TYR A 299 -8.25 -11.34 -31.60
CA TYR A 299 -7.60 -11.45 -32.91
C TYR A 299 -7.30 -10.05 -33.46
N THR A 300 -6.12 -9.86 -34.03
CA THR A 300 -5.71 -8.57 -34.62
C THR A 300 -6.45 -8.25 -35.91
N ASN A 301 -6.96 -9.28 -36.58
CA ASN A 301 -7.65 -9.20 -37.87
C ASN A 301 -8.75 -10.25 -37.94
N ALA A 302 -9.50 -10.26 -39.05
CA ALA A 302 -10.57 -11.24 -39.28
C ALA A 302 -10.06 -12.68 -39.07
N ASN A 303 -10.87 -13.52 -38.44
CA ASN A 303 -10.59 -14.93 -38.20
C ASN A 303 -11.63 -15.85 -38.88
N ALA A 304 -12.16 -15.41 -40.01
CA ALA A 304 -13.15 -16.16 -40.79
C ALA A 304 -12.97 -15.80 -42.27
N PHE A 305 -12.54 -16.79 -43.07
CA PHE A 305 -12.25 -16.63 -44.50
C PHE A 305 -12.94 -17.75 -45.28
N THR A 306 -13.63 -17.40 -46.37
CA THR A 306 -14.28 -18.37 -47.27
C THR A 306 -13.51 -18.56 -48.57
N GLU A 307 -12.90 -17.49 -49.07
CA GLU A 307 -12.26 -17.46 -50.38
C GLU A 307 -10.89 -18.14 -50.36
N ALA A 308 -10.45 -18.64 -51.52
CA ALA A 308 -9.13 -19.23 -51.68
C ALA A 308 -8.03 -18.17 -51.52
N GLY A 309 -7.01 -18.53 -50.74
CA GLY A 309 -5.93 -17.64 -50.37
C GLY A 309 -5.12 -18.16 -49.20
N THR A 310 -4.07 -17.43 -48.86
CA THR A 310 -3.29 -17.64 -47.63
C THR A 310 -3.45 -16.40 -46.77
N TYR A 311 -4.08 -16.57 -45.61
CA TYR A 311 -4.36 -15.51 -44.66
C TYR A 311 -3.52 -15.74 -43.40
N THR A 312 -2.90 -14.69 -42.88
CA THR A 312 -2.22 -14.72 -41.57
C THR A 312 -3.11 -14.06 -40.55
N VAL A 313 -3.40 -14.74 -39.45
CA VAL A 313 -4.22 -14.24 -38.35
C VAL A 313 -3.34 -14.06 -37.12
N GLY A 314 -3.20 -12.83 -36.65
CA GLY A 314 -2.54 -12.53 -35.39
C GLY A 314 -3.52 -12.65 -34.21
N TYR A 315 -2.99 -13.01 -33.05
CA TYR A 315 -3.77 -13.15 -31.83
C TYR A 315 -2.99 -12.61 -30.62
N THR A 316 -3.75 -12.16 -29.62
CA THR A 316 -3.28 -11.76 -28.29
C THR A 316 -4.11 -12.49 -27.24
N VAL A 317 -3.44 -13.18 -26.32
CA VAL A 317 -4.04 -13.87 -25.18
C VAL A 317 -3.65 -13.15 -23.91
N THR A 318 -4.64 -12.60 -23.20
CA THR A 318 -4.47 -11.95 -21.90
C THR A 318 -5.09 -12.80 -20.81
N ARG A 319 -4.42 -12.86 -19.65
CA ARG A 319 -4.90 -13.59 -18.49
C ARG A 319 -4.42 -12.86 -17.23
N PRO A 320 -5.30 -12.51 -16.27
CA PRO A 320 -4.89 -11.77 -15.07
C PRO A 320 -3.75 -12.47 -14.33
N ASN A 321 -2.72 -11.71 -13.91
CA ASN A 321 -1.51 -12.21 -13.24
C ASN A 321 -0.55 -13.09 -14.06
N TYR A 322 -0.79 -13.25 -15.36
CA TYR A 322 0.10 -13.99 -16.25
C TYR A 322 0.62 -13.08 -17.37
N GLU A 323 1.71 -13.50 -18.00
CA GLU A 323 2.29 -12.78 -19.14
C GLU A 323 1.32 -12.73 -20.32
N THR A 324 1.31 -11.62 -21.06
CA THR A 324 0.50 -11.55 -22.30
C THR A 324 1.20 -12.32 -23.41
N ILE A 325 0.49 -13.24 -24.06
CA ILE A 325 1.04 -14.03 -25.19
C ILE A 325 0.51 -13.44 -26.49
N THR A 326 1.40 -13.11 -27.42
CA THR A 326 1.04 -12.71 -28.78
C THR A 326 1.65 -13.67 -29.80
N GLY A 327 0.98 -13.85 -30.94
CA GLY A 327 1.46 -14.73 -31.99
C GLY A 327 0.62 -14.63 -33.25
N SER A 328 0.90 -15.51 -34.23
CA SER A 328 0.10 -15.63 -35.44
C SER A 328 0.09 -17.05 -35.99
N ALA A 329 -0.96 -17.40 -36.73
CA ALA A 329 -1.10 -18.66 -37.45
C ALA A 329 -1.74 -18.43 -38.83
N GLN A 330 -1.66 -19.42 -39.73
CA GLN A 330 -2.15 -19.29 -41.11
C GLN A 330 -3.45 -20.05 -41.35
N VAL A 331 -4.27 -19.48 -42.24
CA VAL A 331 -5.43 -20.11 -42.87
C VAL A 331 -5.12 -20.22 -44.36
N VAL A 332 -4.98 -21.45 -44.87
CA VAL A 332 -4.63 -21.73 -46.26
C VAL A 332 -5.81 -22.43 -46.94
N ILE A 333 -6.59 -21.66 -47.71
CA ILE A 333 -7.68 -22.19 -48.51
C ILE A 333 -7.16 -22.33 -49.95
N THR A 334 -6.95 -23.56 -50.37
CA THR A 334 -6.41 -23.86 -51.71
C THR A 334 -7.54 -23.89 -52.73
N PRO A 335 -7.37 -23.26 -53.91
CA PRO A 335 -8.38 -23.32 -54.96
C PRO A 335 -8.78 -24.75 -55.31
N ARG A 336 -10.09 -25.02 -55.38
CA ARG A 336 -10.62 -26.34 -55.69
C ARG A 336 -10.38 -26.66 -57.17
N PRO A 337 -9.80 -27.82 -57.52
CA PRO A 337 -9.65 -28.21 -58.92
C PRO A 337 -11.03 -28.52 -59.53
N VAL A 338 -11.30 -27.98 -60.73
CA VAL A 338 -12.54 -28.23 -61.47
C VAL A 338 -12.20 -28.52 -62.94
N THR A 339 -12.88 -29.51 -63.51
CA THR A 339 -12.72 -29.90 -64.91
C THR A 339 -13.99 -29.64 -65.69
N ILE A 340 -13.90 -28.87 -66.77
CA ILE A 340 -14.98 -28.72 -67.77
C ILE A 340 -14.65 -29.67 -68.92
N VAL A 341 -15.58 -30.57 -69.25
CA VAL A 341 -15.45 -31.50 -70.39
C VAL A 341 -16.36 -31.01 -71.51
N VAL A 342 -15.79 -30.73 -72.67
CA VAL A 342 -16.53 -30.30 -73.85
C VAL A 342 -16.89 -31.52 -74.69
N ASP A 343 -18.16 -31.68 -75.04
CA ASP A 343 -18.61 -32.81 -75.83
C ASP A 343 -18.11 -32.68 -77.28
N SER A 344 -17.71 -33.79 -77.88
CA SER A 344 -17.37 -33.81 -79.30
C SER A 344 -18.63 -33.65 -80.16
N ALA A 345 -18.53 -32.89 -81.25
CA ALA A 345 -19.68 -32.58 -82.10
C ALA A 345 -19.40 -32.90 -83.58
N THR A 346 -20.46 -33.09 -84.35
CA THR A 346 -20.36 -33.36 -85.79
C THR A 346 -21.32 -32.49 -86.59
N LYS A 347 -20.96 -32.20 -87.85
CA LYS A 347 -21.88 -31.61 -88.82
C LYS A 347 -21.74 -32.25 -90.19
N VAL A 348 -22.76 -32.07 -91.02
CA VAL A 348 -22.71 -32.42 -92.44
C VAL A 348 -22.17 -31.23 -93.23
N LEU A 349 -21.35 -31.50 -94.24
CA LEU A 349 -20.82 -30.47 -95.14
C LEU A 349 -21.96 -29.63 -95.74
N GLY A 350 -21.87 -28.30 -95.60
CA GLY A 350 -22.87 -27.34 -96.10
C GLY A 350 -23.95 -26.96 -95.09
N THR A 351 -24.00 -27.56 -93.90
CA THR A 351 -24.89 -27.14 -92.81
C THR A 351 -24.21 -26.13 -91.87
N ALA A 352 -25.03 -25.38 -91.14
CA ALA A 352 -24.57 -24.59 -90.00
C ALA A 352 -23.93 -25.50 -88.94
N ASP A 353 -23.04 -24.93 -88.13
CA ASP A 353 -22.47 -25.63 -86.98
C ASP A 353 -23.59 -25.92 -85.95
N PRO A 354 -23.58 -27.09 -85.30
CA PRO A 354 -24.53 -27.41 -84.24
C PRO A 354 -24.30 -26.51 -83.03
N ALA A 355 -25.26 -26.49 -82.11
CA ALA A 355 -25.00 -26.01 -80.77
C ALA A 355 -23.97 -26.94 -80.10
N PHE A 356 -22.89 -26.39 -79.58
CA PHE A 356 -21.88 -27.14 -78.84
C PHE A 356 -22.32 -27.34 -77.39
N THR A 357 -22.04 -28.51 -76.84
CA THR A 357 -22.41 -28.89 -75.47
C THR A 357 -21.18 -29.31 -74.67
N GLY A 358 -21.36 -29.42 -73.36
CA GLY A 358 -20.35 -29.87 -72.42
C GLY A 358 -20.88 -29.76 -71.00
N SER A 359 -20.10 -30.22 -70.04
CA SER A 359 -20.49 -30.19 -68.63
C SER A 359 -19.30 -30.06 -67.69
N VAL A 360 -19.56 -29.59 -66.47
CA VAL A 360 -18.60 -29.73 -65.38
C VAL A 360 -18.54 -31.20 -64.97
N SER A 361 -17.34 -31.75 -64.88
CA SER A 361 -17.13 -33.14 -64.49
C SER A 361 -17.66 -33.41 -63.09
N ALA A 362 -18.51 -34.44 -62.95
CA ALA A 362 -19.02 -34.90 -61.66
C ALA A 362 -17.91 -35.38 -60.70
N ALA A 363 -16.73 -35.72 -61.22
CA ALA A 363 -15.56 -36.09 -60.41
C ALA A 363 -14.90 -34.89 -59.71
N THR A 364 -15.10 -33.69 -60.24
CA THR A 364 -14.57 -32.43 -59.68
C THR A 364 -15.68 -31.38 -59.66
N PRO A 365 -16.69 -31.55 -58.78
CA PRO A 365 -17.86 -30.67 -58.76
C PRO A 365 -17.51 -29.29 -58.23
N LEU A 366 -18.26 -28.30 -58.71
CA LEU A 366 -18.32 -26.97 -58.09
C LEU A 366 -19.00 -27.06 -56.72
N VAL A 367 -18.62 -26.15 -55.81
CA VAL A 367 -19.30 -25.94 -54.53
C VAL A 367 -20.66 -25.29 -54.79
N SER A 368 -20.71 -24.26 -55.63
CA SER A 368 -21.95 -23.67 -56.16
C SER A 368 -21.96 -23.70 -57.69
N SER A 369 -23.11 -24.05 -58.29
CA SER A 369 -23.27 -24.11 -59.75
C SER A 369 -23.00 -22.78 -60.45
N ASP A 370 -23.16 -21.67 -59.72
CA ASP A 370 -23.06 -20.32 -60.27
C ASP A 370 -21.64 -19.74 -60.21
N ASP A 371 -20.70 -20.45 -59.56
CA ASP A 371 -19.35 -19.95 -59.28
C ASP A 371 -18.50 -19.67 -60.52
N LEU A 372 -18.80 -20.30 -61.65
CA LEU A 372 -18.15 -20.06 -62.94
C LEU A 372 -19.03 -19.27 -63.91
N GLY A 373 -20.16 -18.71 -63.45
CA GLY A 373 -21.14 -18.02 -64.26
C GLY A 373 -21.72 -18.90 -65.37
N THR A 374 -22.23 -18.27 -66.45
CA THR A 374 -22.75 -19.01 -67.60
C THR A 374 -21.62 -19.62 -68.42
N ILE A 375 -21.53 -20.95 -68.42
CA ILE A 375 -20.59 -21.69 -69.26
C ILE A 375 -21.15 -21.80 -70.68
N THR A 376 -20.38 -21.38 -71.68
CA THR A 376 -20.75 -21.49 -73.10
C THR A 376 -19.67 -22.19 -73.91
N PHE A 377 -20.06 -22.95 -74.93
CA PHE A 377 -19.14 -23.77 -75.73
C PHE A 377 -19.00 -23.21 -77.14
N TYR A 378 -17.78 -23.24 -77.66
CA TYR A 378 -17.46 -22.67 -78.97
C TYR A 378 -16.35 -23.45 -79.66
N ARG A 379 -16.28 -23.31 -80.98
CA ARG A 379 -15.20 -23.86 -81.78
C ARG A 379 -14.11 -22.82 -82.01
N THR A 380 -12.85 -23.23 -81.97
CA THR A 380 -11.68 -22.35 -82.08
C THR A 380 -11.19 -22.14 -83.51
N ASN A 381 -11.50 -23.05 -84.43
CA ASN A 381 -11.09 -22.98 -85.84
C ASN A 381 -12.27 -22.65 -86.78
N ALA A 382 -11.98 -22.28 -88.02
CA ALA A 382 -13.00 -21.95 -89.04
C ALA A 382 -13.09 -22.96 -90.20
N ALA A 383 -12.39 -24.10 -90.12
CA ALA A 383 -12.33 -25.14 -91.14
C ALA A 383 -13.71 -25.64 -91.63
N GLN A 384 -13.85 -25.85 -92.94
CA GLN A 384 -15.10 -26.29 -93.58
C GLN A 384 -14.93 -27.58 -94.41
N ALA A 385 -13.71 -28.08 -94.56
CA ALA A 385 -13.46 -29.31 -95.29
C ALA A 385 -13.89 -30.54 -94.48
N VAL A 386 -14.27 -31.61 -95.18
CA VAL A 386 -14.55 -32.91 -94.57
C VAL A 386 -13.30 -33.41 -93.84
N GLY A 387 -13.45 -33.81 -92.59
CA GLY A 387 -12.35 -34.24 -91.74
C GLY A 387 -12.67 -34.12 -90.25
N THR A 388 -11.80 -34.70 -89.43
CA THR A 388 -11.85 -34.61 -87.98
C THR A 388 -10.80 -33.61 -87.49
N TYR A 389 -11.24 -32.68 -86.66
CA TYR A 389 -10.44 -31.63 -86.06
C TYR A 389 -10.37 -31.89 -84.56
N ALA A 390 -9.22 -32.35 -84.08
CA ALA A 390 -9.03 -32.68 -82.68
C ALA A 390 -8.90 -31.42 -81.81
N ASP A 391 -9.44 -31.46 -80.60
CA ASP A 391 -9.29 -30.43 -79.55
C ASP A 391 -9.73 -29.01 -79.97
N VAL A 392 -10.64 -28.88 -80.94
CA VAL A 392 -11.08 -27.57 -81.46
C VAL A 392 -12.35 -27.03 -80.79
N LEU A 393 -12.98 -27.78 -79.90
CA LEU A 393 -14.11 -27.32 -79.09
C LEU A 393 -13.64 -26.95 -77.69
N SER A 394 -14.01 -25.75 -77.22
CA SER A 394 -13.57 -25.20 -75.93
C SER A 394 -14.74 -24.49 -75.21
N ALA A 395 -14.50 -24.05 -73.99
CA ALA A 395 -15.48 -23.43 -73.11
C ALA A 395 -15.09 -21.99 -72.73
N ARG A 396 -16.09 -21.11 -72.61
CA ARG A 396 -15.99 -19.78 -71.98
C ARG A 396 -16.74 -19.82 -70.66
N TYR A 397 -16.16 -19.22 -69.64
CA TYR A 397 -16.69 -19.16 -68.28
C TYR A 397 -16.16 -17.91 -67.57
N SER A 398 -16.77 -17.54 -66.45
CA SER A 398 -16.27 -16.48 -65.57
C SER A 398 -15.17 -17.03 -64.67
N ALA A 399 -13.99 -16.43 -64.71
CA ALA A 399 -12.88 -16.83 -63.86
C ALA A 399 -13.21 -16.55 -62.38
N ASN A 400 -12.94 -17.53 -61.52
CA ASN A 400 -13.13 -17.43 -60.08
C ASN A 400 -11.84 -17.90 -59.37
N PRO A 401 -11.20 -17.05 -58.54
CA PRO A 401 -9.97 -17.41 -57.81
C PRO A 401 -10.08 -18.65 -56.91
N ASN A 402 -11.30 -19.01 -56.49
CA ASN A 402 -11.57 -20.18 -55.67
C ASN A 402 -11.40 -21.50 -56.41
N TYR A 403 -11.24 -21.46 -57.73
CA TYR A 403 -11.19 -22.64 -58.57
C TYR A 403 -9.96 -22.64 -59.48
N ARG A 404 -9.33 -23.81 -59.55
CA ARG A 404 -8.33 -24.11 -60.58
C ARG A 404 -9.00 -24.88 -61.71
N VAL A 405 -9.53 -24.16 -62.69
CA VAL A 405 -10.29 -24.73 -63.81
C VAL A 405 -9.36 -25.33 -64.87
N THR A 406 -9.67 -26.55 -65.31
CA THR A 406 -9.05 -27.25 -66.43
C THR A 406 -10.13 -27.53 -67.48
N VAL A 407 -9.91 -27.14 -68.73
CA VAL A 407 -10.84 -27.44 -69.83
C VAL A 407 -10.28 -28.61 -70.62
N VAL A 408 -11.05 -29.69 -70.73
CA VAL A 408 -10.79 -30.81 -71.63
C VAL A 408 -11.54 -30.52 -72.93
N PRO A 409 -10.82 -30.20 -74.02
CA PRO A 409 -11.44 -29.83 -75.28
C PRO A 409 -12.09 -31.05 -75.96
N GLY A 410 -13.06 -30.78 -76.84
CA GLY A 410 -13.75 -31.79 -77.63
C GLY A 410 -13.34 -31.74 -79.10
N ASP A 411 -13.58 -32.85 -79.80
CA ASP A 411 -13.30 -32.96 -81.23
C ASP A 411 -14.48 -32.45 -82.06
N PHE A 412 -14.19 -31.93 -83.25
CA PHE A 412 -15.21 -31.56 -84.23
C PHE A 412 -15.03 -32.31 -85.53
N SER A 413 -16.08 -32.98 -86.04
CA SER A 413 -16.03 -33.73 -87.29
C SER A 413 -16.99 -33.18 -88.34
N ILE A 414 -16.50 -32.93 -89.56
CA ILE A 414 -17.33 -32.58 -90.71
C ILE A 414 -17.42 -33.79 -91.63
N THR A 415 -18.62 -34.33 -91.82
CA THR A 415 -18.87 -35.51 -92.65
C THR A 415 -19.49 -35.14 -93.99
N THR A 416 -19.31 -35.99 -95.00
CA THR A 416 -20.08 -35.89 -96.25
C THR A 416 -21.54 -36.23 -96.00
N PRO A 417 -22.48 -35.70 -96.81
CA PRO A 417 -23.87 -36.15 -96.78
C PRO A 417 -23.95 -37.67 -96.95
N ALA A 418 -24.81 -38.33 -96.18
CA ALA A 418 -25.10 -39.74 -96.40
C ALA A 418 -25.57 -39.93 -97.87
N PRO A 419 -25.08 -40.95 -98.60
CA PRO A 419 -25.58 -41.23 -99.94
C PRO A 419 -27.10 -41.47 -99.86
N LEU A 420 -27.85 -40.88 -100.81
CA LEU A 420 -29.29 -41.09 -100.92
C LEU A 420 -29.57 -42.61 -100.90
N PRO A 421 -30.61 -43.09 -100.18
CA PRO A 421 -30.94 -44.51 -100.20
C PRO A 421 -31.17 -44.93 -101.65
N VAL A 422 -30.32 -45.85 -102.15
CA VAL A 422 -30.52 -46.48 -103.46
C VAL A 422 -31.85 -47.23 -103.39
N VAL A 423 -32.85 -46.70 -104.09
CA VAL A 423 -34.09 -47.42 -104.38
C VAL A 423 -33.70 -48.71 -105.13
N PRO A 424 -33.92 -49.91 -104.57
CA PRO A 424 -33.62 -51.13 -105.30
C PRO A 424 -34.53 -51.22 -106.54
N THR A 425 -33.91 -51.30 -107.71
CA THR A 425 -34.57 -51.60 -108.99
C THR A 425 -35.15 -53.02 -108.94
N ALA A 426 -36.45 -53.13 -109.22
CA ALA A 426 -37.21 -54.38 -109.19
C ALA A 426 -36.68 -55.43 -110.20
N PRO A 427 -36.43 -56.69 -109.77
CA PRO A 427 -36.21 -57.81 -110.69
C PRO A 427 -37.54 -58.30 -111.31
N VAL A 428 -37.52 -58.52 -112.62
CA VAL A 428 -38.58 -59.17 -113.40
C VAL A 428 -38.79 -60.63 -112.95
N THR A 429 -40.04 -61.01 -112.65
CA THR A 429 -40.43 -62.37 -112.24
C THR A 429 -41.35 -63.02 -113.30
N PRO A 430 -41.08 -64.25 -113.79
CA PRO A 430 -42.04 -65.00 -114.60
C PRO A 430 -43.07 -65.79 -113.78
N ALA A 431 -44.33 -65.64 -114.19
CA ALA A 431 -45.52 -66.50 -114.09
C ALA A 431 -45.64 -67.62 -113.01
N ALA A 432 -46.39 -67.27 -111.96
CA ALA A 432 -47.62 -67.88 -111.42
C ALA A 432 -47.82 -69.42 -111.25
N VAL A 433 -48.21 -69.79 -110.02
CA VAL A 433 -49.39 -70.64 -109.73
C VAL A 433 -50.08 -70.16 -108.44
N THR A 434 -51.40 -69.96 -108.53
CA THR A 434 -52.38 -69.58 -107.50
C THR A 434 -52.90 -70.82 -106.76
N PRO A 435 -53.40 -70.75 -105.51
CA PRO A 435 -54.80 -70.37 -105.19
C PRO A 435 -54.88 -69.49 -103.89
N ALA A 436 -55.68 -68.43 -103.76
CA ALA A 436 -57.14 -68.25 -103.71
C ALA A 436 -57.47 -67.44 -102.42
N THR A 437 -57.92 -66.21 -102.64
CA THR A 437 -58.47 -65.18 -101.70
C THR A 437 -60.03 -65.28 -101.78
N PRO A 438 -60.93 -64.60 -101.01
CA PRO A 438 -60.81 -63.48 -100.05
C PRO A 438 -61.63 -63.60 -98.73
N ALA A 439 -61.36 -62.71 -97.78
CA ALA A 439 -62.37 -61.74 -97.27
C ALA A 439 -61.70 -60.63 -96.43
N ALA A 440 -61.90 -59.39 -96.85
CA ALA A 440 -61.72 -58.12 -96.13
C ALA A 440 -63.04 -57.32 -96.37
N PRO A 441 -63.29 -56.11 -95.82
CA PRO A 441 -62.45 -55.22 -94.99
C PRO A 441 -63.24 -54.52 -93.84
N ALA A 442 -62.56 -53.68 -93.04
CA ALA A 442 -63.02 -52.32 -92.72
C ALA A 442 -61.91 -51.51 -92.00
N THR A 443 -61.48 -50.45 -92.68
CA THR A 443 -60.64 -49.30 -92.25
C THR A 443 -61.57 -48.14 -91.81
N PRO A 444 -61.13 -46.89 -91.48
CA PRO A 444 -59.97 -46.36 -90.72
C PRO A 444 -60.36 -45.36 -89.57
N ALA A 445 -59.38 -45.07 -88.68
CA ALA A 445 -58.88 -43.79 -88.10
C ALA A 445 -59.81 -42.59 -87.71
N PRO A 446 -59.38 -41.53 -86.96
CA PRO A 446 -58.05 -41.23 -86.38
C PRO A 446 -58.00 -40.55 -84.95
N ALA A 447 -56.75 -40.41 -84.44
CA ALA A 447 -56.13 -39.32 -83.64
C ALA A 447 -56.41 -39.06 -82.13
N THR A 448 -55.36 -39.30 -81.31
CA THR A 448 -54.62 -38.41 -80.33
C THR A 448 -55.36 -37.75 -79.14
N PRO A 449 -54.75 -37.42 -77.96
CA PRO A 449 -53.40 -37.67 -77.36
C PRO A 449 -53.40 -38.30 -75.91
N ALA A 450 -52.17 -38.47 -75.39
CA ALA A 450 -51.63 -38.70 -74.01
C ALA A 450 -52.49 -38.31 -72.77
N PRO A 451 -52.14 -38.66 -71.49
CA PRO A 451 -50.83 -39.12 -70.95
C PRO A 451 -50.89 -40.17 -69.80
N ALA A 452 -49.73 -40.36 -69.15
CA ALA A 452 -49.51 -40.61 -67.72
C ALA A 452 -49.09 -42.01 -67.23
N THR A 453 -48.14 -41.92 -66.30
CA THR A 453 -47.29 -42.87 -65.60
C THR A 453 -48.03 -43.57 -64.47
N GLU A 454 -47.70 -44.83 -64.17
CA GLU A 454 -48.07 -45.50 -62.91
C GLU A 454 -46.85 -45.77 -62.03
N THR A 455 -47.01 -45.36 -60.77
CA THR A 455 -46.29 -45.76 -59.56
C THR A 455 -47.08 -46.87 -58.86
N ILE A 456 -46.40 -47.79 -58.18
CA ILE A 456 -47.03 -48.78 -57.28
C ILE A 456 -47.00 -48.28 -55.83
N GLU A 457 -48.14 -48.54 -55.18
CA GLU A 457 -48.71 -48.27 -53.84
C GLU A 457 -47.93 -48.98 -52.69
N ASP A 458 -48.19 -48.85 -51.39
CA ASP A 458 -49.47 -48.85 -50.62
C ASP A 458 -49.10 -48.61 -49.12
N ASP A 459 -49.62 -47.58 -48.44
CA ASP A 459 -50.79 -47.50 -47.53
C ASP A 459 -50.67 -48.18 -46.14
N ALA A 460 -51.07 -47.42 -45.10
CA ALA A 460 -52.07 -47.82 -44.11
C ALA A 460 -52.37 -46.67 -43.12
N THR A 461 -53.34 -45.84 -43.52
CA THR A 461 -54.57 -45.39 -42.80
C THR A 461 -54.54 -44.76 -41.36
N PRO A 462 -55.34 -43.68 -41.11
CA PRO A 462 -55.37 -42.89 -39.87
C PRO A 462 -56.66 -43.04 -39.01
N GLN A 463 -56.72 -42.37 -37.84
CA GLN A 463 -57.96 -42.14 -37.09
C GLN A 463 -58.10 -40.68 -36.60
N ALA A 464 -59.33 -40.18 -36.69
CA ALA A 464 -59.78 -38.80 -36.54
C ALA A 464 -60.11 -38.35 -35.11
N ALA A 465 -60.16 -37.03 -34.85
CA ALA A 465 -61.27 -36.33 -34.17
C ALA A 465 -61.08 -34.80 -34.07
N THR A 466 -62.23 -34.13 -34.04
CA THR A 466 -62.64 -32.70 -34.19
C THR A 466 -62.28 -31.79 -32.98
N PRO A 467 -62.27 -30.44 -33.11
CA PRO A 467 -61.79 -29.50 -32.08
C PRO A 467 -62.91 -28.91 -31.22
N THR A 468 -62.65 -28.56 -29.96
CA THR A 468 -63.47 -27.59 -29.21
C THR A 468 -62.76 -26.98 -27.98
N ALA A 469 -62.95 -25.66 -27.85
CA ALA A 469 -63.10 -24.85 -26.63
C ALA A 469 -61.92 -24.65 -25.65
N ASN A 470 -61.49 -23.38 -25.61
CA ASN A 470 -61.32 -22.54 -24.41
C ASN A 470 -61.01 -23.26 -23.08
N GLU A 471 -59.75 -23.18 -22.67
CA GLU A 471 -59.42 -22.83 -21.28
C GLU A 471 -58.33 -21.75 -21.30
N SER A 472 -58.62 -20.69 -20.57
CA SER A 472 -57.75 -19.55 -20.30
C SER A 472 -56.74 -19.99 -19.25
N GLU A 473 -55.48 -20.18 -19.61
CA GLU A 473 -54.40 -20.13 -18.64
C GLU A 473 -53.89 -18.68 -18.57
N THR A 474 -54.32 -18.00 -17.52
CA THR A 474 -53.72 -16.77 -17.03
C THR A 474 -52.30 -17.10 -16.58
N ILE A 475 -51.31 -16.49 -17.22
CA ILE A 475 -49.96 -16.40 -16.67
C ILE A 475 -50.06 -15.42 -15.51
N ASP A 476 -49.91 -15.91 -14.28
CA ASP A 476 -49.74 -15.09 -13.08
C ASP A 476 -48.45 -14.25 -13.24
N ASP A 477 -48.63 -12.96 -13.50
CA ASP A 477 -47.62 -11.93 -13.24
C ASP A 477 -47.53 -11.74 -11.73
N GLU A 478 -46.72 -12.55 -11.04
CA GLU A 478 -46.38 -12.30 -9.65
C GLU A 478 -44.89 -12.54 -9.41
N ALA A 479 -44.26 -11.47 -8.88
CA ALA A 479 -42.95 -11.41 -8.24
C ALA A 479 -41.69 -11.28 -9.10
N THR A 480 -41.61 -10.22 -9.90
CA THR A 480 -40.37 -9.42 -9.95
C THR A 480 -40.62 -8.07 -9.27
N PRO A 481 -40.14 -7.83 -8.03
CA PRO A 481 -40.15 -6.49 -7.49
C PRO A 481 -39.07 -5.68 -8.21
N MET A 482 -39.45 -4.98 -9.28
CA MET A 482 -38.69 -3.82 -9.72
C MET A 482 -38.78 -2.77 -8.62
N GLY A 483 -37.63 -2.35 -8.11
CA GLY A 483 -37.49 -1.43 -6.98
C GLY A 483 -38.22 -0.11 -7.21
N ALA A 484 -39.34 0.04 -6.53
CA ALA A 484 -39.86 1.35 -6.14
C ALA A 484 -39.12 1.77 -4.86
N PHE A 485 -37.97 2.43 -5.01
CA PHE A 485 -37.28 3.07 -3.89
C PHE A 485 -37.74 4.52 -3.77
N ASP A 486 -38.85 4.69 -3.04
CA ASP A 486 -39.28 5.98 -2.52
C ASP A 486 -38.84 6.05 -1.05
N GLU A 487 -37.52 6.11 -0.79
CA GLU A 487 -36.96 6.43 0.52
C GLU A 487 -35.72 7.34 0.38
N PRO A 488 -35.70 8.54 1.00
CA PRO A 488 -34.67 9.56 0.75
C PRO A 488 -33.28 9.25 1.35
N HIS A 489 -33.04 8.07 1.92
CA HIS A 489 -31.78 7.76 2.61
C HIS A 489 -31.28 6.34 2.33
N CYS A 490 -30.89 6.07 1.09
CA CYS A 490 -30.17 4.84 0.75
C CYS A 490 -28.74 4.88 1.35
N TRP A 491 -28.45 3.96 2.27
CA TRP A 491 -27.15 3.79 2.93
C TRP A 491 -25.97 3.63 1.94
N VAL A 492 -26.23 3.13 0.73
CA VAL A 492 -25.24 3.02 -0.35
C VAL A 492 -24.70 4.39 -0.78
N HIS A 493 -25.52 5.45 -0.76
CA HIS A 493 -25.04 6.81 -1.05
C HIS A 493 -24.10 7.32 0.04
N TRP A 494 -24.34 6.96 1.31
CA TRP A 494 -23.44 7.31 2.41
C TRP A 494 -22.11 6.59 2.32
N VAL A 495 -22.10 5.32 1.92
CA VAL A 495 -20.87 4.55 1.71
C VAL A 495 -20.08 5.10 0.52
N MET A 496 -20.75 5.49 -0.57
CA MET A 496 -20.06 6.13 -1.71
C MET A 496 -19.48 7.49 -1.34
N LEU A 497 -20.21 8.33 -0.60
CA LEU A 497 -19.69 9.62 -0.12
C LEU A 497 -18.52 9.45 0.86
N LEU A 498 -18.58 8.45 1.75
CA LEU A 498 -17.47 8.11 2.64
C LEU A 498 -16.23 7.65 1.85
N GLY A 499 -16.44 6.84 0.82
CA GLY A 499 -15.36 6.37 -0.06
C GLY A 499 -14.66 7.52 -0.77
N ILE A 500 -15.42 8.47 -1.34
CA ILE A 500 -14.89 9.69 -1.99
C ILE A 500 -14.12 10.55 -0.98
N LEU A 501 -14.63 10.69 0.25
CA LEU A 501 -14.00 11.49 1.29
C LEU A 501 -12.68 10.87 1.77
N LEU A 502 -12.64 9.54 1.95
CA LEU A 502 -11.41 8.79 2.24
C LEU A 502 -10.38 8.92 1.11
N THR A 503 -10.80 8.89 -0.15
CA THR A 503 -9.87 9.08 -1.29
C THR A 503 -9.31 10.50 -1.33
N ALA A 504 -10.14 11.51 -1.05
CA ALA A 504 -9.68 12.90 -0.98
C ALA A 504 -8.69 13.14 0.17
N VAL A 505 -8.96 12.58 1.36
CA VAL A 505 -8.05 12.66 2.52
C VAL A 505 -6.73 11.94 2.22
N TYR A 506 -6.77 10.75 1.62
CA TYR A 506 -5.57 10.04 1.18
C TYR A 506 -4.75 10.88 0.19
N GLY A 507 -5.42 11.51 -0.79
CA GLY A 507 -4.77 12.43 -1.74
C GLY A 507 -4.08 13.61 -1.05
N ILE A 508 -4.73 14.23 -0.06
CA ILE A 508 -4.16 15.34 0.73
C ILE A 508 -2.93 14.87 1.52
N VAL A 509 -2.97 13.69 2.13
CA VAL A 509 -1.83 13.12 2.87
C VAL A 509 -0.65 12.84 1.95
N VAL A 510 -0.89 12.27 0.77
CA VAL A 510 0.15 12.01 -0.23
C VAL A 510 0.78 13.31 -0.74
N VAL A 511 -0.03 14.34 -1.03
CA VAL A 511 0.48 15.66 -1.44
C VAL A 511 1.30 16.31 -0.33
N ARG A 512 0.81 16.27 0.92
CA ARG A 512 1.55 16.83 2.06
C ARG A 512 2.87 16.12 2.31
N ARG A 513 2.90 14.79 2.20
CA ARG A 513 4.12 13.98 2.31
C ARG A 513 5.11 14.31 1.20
N ARG A 514 4.64 14.52 -0.03
CA ARG A 514 5.51 14.93 -1.16
C ARG A 514 6.07 16.35 -1.00
N LEU A 515 5.29 17.28 -0.47
CA LEU A 515 5.78 18.65 -0.19
C LEU A 515 6.83 18.63 0.91
N HIS A 516 6.61 17.89 1.99
CA HIS A 516 7.59 17.76 3.07
C HIS A 516 8.91 17.15 2.58
N LEU A 517 8.83 16.10 1.75
CA LEU A 517 10.03 15.50 1.14
C LEU A 517 10.75 16.47 0.20
N ALA A 518 10.03 17.36 -0.48
CA ALA A 518 10.64 18.37 -1.33
C ALA A 518 11.37 19.44 -0.50
N ASP A 519 10.79 19.86 0.62
CA ASP A 519 11.43 20.79 1.56
C ASP A 519 12.68 20.15 2.20
N ASP A 520 12.60 18.87 2.62
CA ASP A 520 13.74 18.13 3.19
C ASP A 520 14.90 17.98 2.17
N VAL A 521 14.58 17.83 0.88
CA VAL A 521 15.59 17.75 -0.20
C VAL A 521 16.20 19.12 -0.49
N ASP A 522 15.42 20.19 -0.48
CA ASP A 522 15.92 21.57 -0.66
C ASP A 522 16.84 21.98 0.49
N ASP A 523 16.47 21.65 1.73
CA ASP A 523 17.30 21.89 2.91
C ASP A 523 18.60 21.08 2.86
N TYR A 524 18.54 19.82 2.42
CA TYR A 524 19.74 19.00 2.22
C TYR A 524 20.63 19.55 1.10
N GLU A 525 20.05 20.01 -0.01
CA GLU A 525 20.79 20.62 -1.12
C GLU A 525 21.47 21.92 -0.68
N LYS A 526 20.79 22.78 0.08
CA LYS A 526 21.36 24.00 0.67
C LYS A 526 22.49 23.69 1.65
N GLN A 527 22.32 22.66 2.50
CA GLN A 527 23.35 22.23 3.45
C GLN A 527 24.60 21.67 2.75
N VAL A 528 24.43 20.93 1.65
CA VAL A 528 25.53 20.38 0.86
C VAL A 528 26.24 21.46 0.03
N LEU A 529 25.51 22.45 -0.49
CA LEU A 529 26.05 23.53 -1.31
C LEU A 529 26.59 24.72 -0.49
N GLY A 530 26.38 24.73 0.83
CA GLY A 530 26.87 25.79 1.72
C GLY A 530 26.22 27.15 1.45
N ILE A 531 24.96 27.15 0.97
CA ILE A 531 24.19 28.37 0.74
C ILE A 531 23.45 28.71 2.04
N GLU A 532 24.01 29.61 2.83
CA GLU A 532 23.31 30.20 3.99
C GLU A 532 22.23 31.17 3.49
N ASP A 533 21.03 31.10 4.07
CA ASP A 533 19.94 32.03 3.76
C ASP A 533 20.42 33.47 3.95
N GLU A 534 20.32 34.26 2.89
CA GLU A 534 20.54 35.70 2.91
C GLU A 534 19.50 36.31 3.87
N GLN A 535 19.92 36.55 5.11
CA GLN A 535 19.17 37.32 6.10
C GLN A 535 18.74 38.62 5.42
N ALA A 536 17.42 38.82 5.33
CA ALA A 536 16.84 40.06 4.82
C ALA A 536 17.34 41.24 5.66
N GLU A 537 18.40 41.89 5.19
CA GLU A 537 18.92 43.12 5.76
C GLU A 537 17.84 44.18 5.59
N THR A 538 17.23 44.57 6.71
CA THR A 538 16.31 45.69 6.77
C THR A 538 17.07 46.96 6.39
N VAL A 539 16.96 47.38 5.14
CA VAL A 539 17.51 48.66 4.67
C VAL A 539 16.75 49.81 5.34
N PRO A 540 17.41 50.68 6.14
CA PRO A 540 16.75 51.85 6.68
C PRO A 540 16.57 52.87 5.55
N ALA A 541 15.32 53.29 5.37
CA ALA A 541 14.94 54.34 4.44
C ALA A 541 15.55 55.69 4.88
N THR A 542 16.66 56.08 4.27
CA THR A 542 17.14 57.47 4.34
C THR A 542 17.87 57.89 3.08
N GLY A 543 17.31 58.89 2.39
CA GLY A 543 18.11 59.99 1.84
C GLY A 543 18.59 59.92 0.39
N HIS A 544 17.81 60.55 -0.49
CA HIS A 544 18.24 61.62 -1.43
C HIS A 544 19.36 61.40 -2.47
N GLN A 545 18.91 61.53 -3.73
CA GLN A 545 19.40 62.41 -4.82
C GLN A 545 20.65 62.09 -5.66
N ALA A 546 20.43 62.35 -6.97
CA ALA A 546 21.38 62.68 -8.06
C ALA A 546 22.32 61.53 -8.47
N LEU A 547 22.42 61.11 -9.73
CA LEU A 547 22.32 61.79 -11.03
C LEU A 547 22.01 60.75 -12.12
#